data_AF-A0A934NYE8-F1
#
_entry.id   AF-A0A934NYE8-F1
#
_cell.length_a   1.000
_cell.length_b   1.000
_cell.length_c   1.000
_cell.angle_alpha   90.00
_cell.angle_beta   90.00
_cell.angle_gamma   90.00
#
_symmetry.space_group_name_H-M   'P 1'
#
loop_
_entity.id
_entity.type
_entity.pdbx_description
1 polymer ?
#
loop_
_entity_poly.entity_id
_entity_poly.type
_entity_poly.pdbx_seq_one_letter_code
_entity_poly.pdbx_strand_id
1 'polypeptide(L)'
;MSNKVYRVGVTGNFVAEKRIRAGVVVPADGGYVGELTKEQLEAIESDPFLTVSEGSAESGTDEAADIVEAARKEAEEIVAEATELAKTATDAANGKAEELLSQATKNADVILANAKAEAERIVAEAKKSVESKVEDPKTDGNDSEPTKSTKSK
;
A
#
# COMPACT_ATOMS: atom_id res chain seq x y z
N MET A 1 -10.25 -22.52 50.12
CA MET A 1 -11.49 -21.80 50.43
C MET A 1 -11.81 -21.02 49.18
N SER A 2 -12.91 -21.32 48.49
CA SER A 2 -13.28 -20.56 47.29
C SER A 2 -13.70 -19.16 47.72
N ASN A 3 -12.97 -18.13 47.27
CA ASN A 3 -13.35 -16.75 47.53
C ASN A 3 -14.58 -16.44 46.67
N LYS A 4 -15.73 -16.30 47.34
CA LYS A 4 -16.99 -15.93 46.68
C LYS A 4 -16.91 -14.46 46.31
N VAL A 5 -17.09 -14.16 45.03
CA VAL A 5 -17.19 -12.78 44.53
C VAL A 5 -18.67 -12.42 44.45
N TYR A 6 -19.01 -11.24 44.93
CA TYR A 6 -20.37 -10.73 44.91
C TYR A 6 -20.44 -9.57 43.93
N ARG A 7 -21.53 -9.52 43.17
CA ARG A 7 -21.91 -8.38 42.35
C ARG A 7 -23.06 -7.66 43.03
N VAL A 8 -22.86 -6.38 43.32
CA VAL A 8 -23.84 -5.52 43.97
C VAL A 8 -24.30 -4.47 42.99
N GLY A 9 -25.60 -4.47 42.65
CA GLY A 9 -26.23 -3.48 41.80
C GLY A 9 -27.12 -2.53 42.57
N VAL A 10 -27.60 -1.47 41.91
CA VAL A 10 -28.62 -0.57 42.45
C VAL A 10 -29.97 -0.90 41.81
N THR A 11 -31.02 -1.02 42.61
CA THR A 11 -32.39 -1.31 42.14
C THR A 11 -33.11 -0.03 41.72
N GLY A 12 -33.59 0.01 40.48
CA GLY A 12 -34.42 1.10 39.96
C GLY A 12 -33.66 2.37 39.55
N ASN A 13 -34.39 3.39 39.12
CA ASN A 13 -33.83 4.71 38.77
C ASN A 13 -33.42 5.45 40.04
N PHE A 14 -32.21 5.17 40.52
CA PHE A 14 -31.60 5.88 41.63
C PHE A 14 -30.97 7.19 41.14
N VAL A 15 -31.35 8.31 41.76
CA VAL A 15 -30.98 9.67 41.29
C VAL A 15 -29.54 10.05 41.66
N ALA A 16 -28.92 9.36 42.62
CA ALA A 16 -27.57 9.66 43.06
C ALA A 16 -26.52 8.82 42.32
N GLU A 17 -25.36 9.42 42.06
CA GLU A 17 -24.24 8.83 41.30
C GLU A 17 -23.64 7.58 41.98
N LYS A 18 -23.76 7.47 43.31
CA LYS A 18 -23.27 6.32 44.08
C LYS A 18 -24.02 6.13 45.40
N ARG A 19 -24.05 4.90 45.89
CA ARG A 19 -24.57 4.52 47.21
C ARG A 19 -23.47 3.87 48.03
N ILE A 20 -23.40 4.16 49.33
CA ILE A 20 -22.39 3.61 50.22
C ILE A 20 -23.07 2.84 51.35
N ARG A 21 -22.69 1.57 51.55
CA ARG A 21 -23.24 0.73 52.62
C ARG A 21 -22.14 -0.14 53.21
N ALA A 22 -21.95 -0.08 54.53
CA ALA A 22 -20.90 -0.82 55.25
C ALA A 22 -19.48 -0.66 54.63
N GLY A 23 -19.18 0.53 54.11
CA GLY A 23 -17.91 0.84 53.44
C GLY A 23 -17.82 0.41 51.97
N VAL A 24 -18.82 -0.31 51.45
CA VAL A 24 -18.90 -0.69 50.04
C VAL A 24 -19.53 0.45 49.24
N VAL A 25 -18.83 0.92 48.22
CA VAL A 25 -19.28 1.99 47.31
C VAL A 25 -19.83 1.34 46.05
N VAL A 26 -21.12 1.53 45.79
CA VAL A 26 -21.84 0.99 44.64
C VAL A 26 -22.19 2.17 43.70
N PRO A 27 -21.46 2.35 42.59
CA PRO A 27 -21.78 3.37 41.60
C PRO A 27 -23.03 3.02 40.79
N ALA A 28 -23.75 4.04 40.32
CA ALA A 28 -25.01 3.87 39.59
C ALA A 28 -24.83 3.23 38.20
N ASP A 29 -23.66 3.35 37.58
CA ASP A 29 -23.35 2.97 36.19
C ASP A 29 -22.64 1.61 36.04
N GLY A 30 -22.39 0.88 37.14
CA GLY A 30 -21.67 -0.39 37.04
C GLY A 30 -21.78 -1.31 38.25
N GLY A 31 -22.27 -0.83 39.39
CA GLY A 31 -22.31 -1.59 40.62
C GLY A 31 -20.92 -1.87 41.22
N TYR A 32 -20.87 -2.67 42.27
CA TYR A 32 -19.64 -3.14 42.91
C TYR A 32 -19.42 -4.62 42.56
N VAL A 33 -18.17 -5.01 42.27
CA VAL A 33 -17.78 -6.41 42.08
C VAL A 33 -16.58 -6.67 42.97
N GLY A 34 -16.70 -7.63 43.91
CA GLY A 34 -15.61 -7.95 44.81
C GLY A 34 -16.01 -8.90 45.93
N GLU A 35 -15.06 -9.19 46.79
CA GLU A 35 -15.31 -9.96 48.00
C GLU A 35 -16.03 -9.10 49.04
N LEU A 36 -17.06 -9.67 49.67
CA LEU A 36 -17.78 -9.03 50.76
C LEU A 36 -17.54 -9.81 52.05
N THR A 37 -17.30 -9.10 53.15
CA THR A 37 -17.38 -9.71 54.47
C THR A 37 -18.83 -10.10 54.78
N LYS A 38 -19.05 -11.03 55.72
CA LYS A 38 -20.42 -11.40 56.15
C LYS A 38 -21.24 -10.18 56.59
N GLU A 39 -20.61 -9.28 57.34
CA GLU A 39 -21.24 -8.04 57.81
C GLU A 39 -21.62 -7.11 56.65
N GLN A 40 -20.76 -7.00 55.62
CA GLN A 40 -21.06 -6.22 54.43
C GLN A 40 -22.19 -6.84 53.62
N LEU A 41 -22.20 -8.17 53.45
CA LEU A 41 -23.23 -8.89 52.74
C LEU A 41 -24.61 -8.69 53.40
N GLU A 42 -24.72 -8.92 54.71
CA GLU A 42 -25.96 -8.70 55.46
C GLU A 42 -26.42 -7.23 55.40
N ALA A 43 -25.46 -6.29 55.50
CA ALA A 43 -25.77 -4.86 55.42
C ALA A 43 -26.27 -4.43 54.02
N ILE A 44 -25.85 -5.11 52.96
CA ILE A 44 -26.27 -4.84 51.59
C ILE A 44 -27.59 -5.56 51.26
N GLU A 45 -27.77 -6.82 51.68
CA GLU A 45 -29.03 -7.56 51.50
C GLU A 45 -30.21 -6.92 52.25
N SER A 46 -29.92 -6.24 53.37
CA SER A 46 -30.92 -5.46 54.11
C SER A 46 -31.28 -4.11 53.47
N ASP A 47 -30.56 -3.67 52.41
CA ASP A 47 -30.83 -2.41 51.73
C ASP A 47 -31.82 -2.62 50.57
N PRO A 48 -33.03 -2.04 50.61
CA PRO A 48 -34.05 -2.25 49.56
C PRO A 48 -33.66 -1.66 48.19
N PHE A 49 -32.61 -0.85 48.14
CA PHE A 49 -32.11 -0.24 46.90
C PHE A 49 -30.89 -0.94 46.34
N LEU A 50 -30.38 -2.00 46.97
CA LEU A 50 -29.26 -2.77 46.46
C LEU A 50 -29.72 -4.18 46.09
N THR A 51 -29.17 -4.72 45.01
CA THR A 51 -29.27 -6.14 44.66
C THR A 51 -27.92 -6.80 44.85
N VAL A 52 -27.91 -8.03 45.34
CA VAL A 52 -26.69 -8.85 45.42
C VAL A 52 -26.90 -10.12 44.62
N SER A 53 -25.93 -10.44 43.77
CA SER A 53 -25.80 -11.76 43.17
C SER A 53 -24.43 -12.33 43.46
N GLU A 54 -24.39 -13.62 43.77
CA GLU A 54 -23.13 -14.37 43.87
C GLU A 54 -22.64 -14.63 42.44
N GLY A 55 -21.45 -14.14 42.13
CA GLY A 55 -20.76 -14.35 40.86
C GLY A 55 -19.54 -15.25 41.06
N SER A 56 -19.22 -16.07 40.05
CA SER A 56 -17.91 -16.67 39.98
C SER A 56 -16.96 -15.70 39.29
N ALA A 57 -15.80 -15.43 39.88
CA ALA A 57 -14.75 -14.61 39.25
C ALA A 57 -14.20 -15.25 37.97
N GLU A 58 -14.37 -16.58 37.82
CA GLU A 58 -13.79 -17.36 36.73
C GLU A 58 -14.51 -17.13 35.39
N SER A 59 -15.82 -16.88 35.38
CA SER A 59 -16.56 -16.80 34.11
C SER A 59 -16.29 -15.53 33.30
N GLY A 60 -15.89 -14.43 33.96
CA GLY A 60 -15.59 -13.16 33.28
C GLY A 60 -14.18 -13.11 32.71
N THR A 61 -13.23 -13.87 33.26
CA THR A 61 -11.86 -13.94 32.75
C THR A 61 -11.76 -14.82 31.51
N ASP A 62 -12.56 -15.88 31.45
CA ASP A 62 -12.55 -16.83 30.34
C ASP A 62 -13.13 -16.19 29.07
N GLU A 63 -14.27 -15.49 29.18
CA GLU A 63 -14.86 -14.74 28.05
C GLU A 63 -13.91 -13.64 27.54
N ALA A 64 -13.21 -12.94 28.44
CA ALA A 64 -12.24 -11.93 28.05
C ALA A 64 -11.01 -12.55 27.35
N ALA A 65 -10.55 -13.72 27.79
CA ALA A 65 -9.47 -14.45 27.15
C ALA A 65 -9.86 -14.93 25.74
N ASP A 66 -11.07 -15.46 25.58
CA ASP A 66 -11.61 -15.91 24.29
C ASP A 66 -11.71 -14.75 23.29
N ILE A 67 -12.17 -13.58 23.73
CA ILE A 67 -12.25 -12.38 22.89
C ILE A 67 -10.85 -11.93 22.44
N VAL A 68 -9.87 -11.94 23.34
CA VAL A 68 -8.49 -11.57 23.01
C VAL A 68 -7.86 -12.57 22.04
N GLU A 69 -8.10 -13.86 22.21
CA GLU A 69 -7.62 -14.89 21.30
C GLU A 69 -8.26 -14.77 19.91
N ALA A 70 -9.57 -14.54 19.85
CA ALA A 70 -10.28 -14.31 18.60
C ALA A 70 -9.77 -13.07 17.87
N ALA A 71 -9.60 -11.95 18.59
CA ALA A 71 -9.06 -10.71 18.03
C ALA A 71 -7.63 -10.88 17.53
N ARG A 72 -6.80 -11.64 18.25
CA ARG A 72 -5.44 -11.96 17.82
C ARG A 72 -5.44 -12.78 16.53
N LYS A 73 -6.29 -13.80 16.44
CA LYS A 73 -6.40 -14.63 15.25
C LYS A 73 -6.86 -13.83 14.04
N GLU A 74 -7.87 -12.98 14.21
CA GLU A 74 -8.35 -12.09 13.14
C GLU A 74 -7.24 -11.13 12.68
N ALA A 75 -6.46 -10.56 13.61
CA ALA A 75 -5.33 -9.72 13.26
C ALA A 75 -4.24 -10.49 12.48
N GLU A 76 -3.94 -11.73 12.87
CA GLU A 76 -2.99 -12.59 12.16
C GLU A 76 -3.48 -12.91 10.73
N GLU A 77 -4.77 -13.18 10.55
CA GLU A 77 -5.39 -13.41 9.24
C GLU A 77 -5.32 -12.16 8.34
N ILE A 78 -5.64 -10.97 8.87
CA ILE A 78 -5.56 -9.70 8.14
C ILE A 78 -4.12 -9.42 7.69
N VAL A 79 -3.13 -9.65 8.57
CA VAL A 79 -1.71 -9.44 8.24
C VAL A 79 -1.26 -10.42 7.15
N ALA A 80 -1.70 -11.68 7.20
CA ALA A 80 -1.37 -12.66 6.18
C ALA A 80 -1.96 -12.28 4.81
N GLU A 81 -3.24 -11.87 4.76
CA GLU A 81 -3.90 -11.44 3.53
C GLU A 81 -3.22 -10.19 2.94
N ALA A 82 -2.94 -9.18 3.78
CA ALA A 82 -2.26 -7.96 3.35
C ALA A 82 -0.86 -8.25 2.78
N THR A 83 -0.14 -9.21 3.37
CA THR A 83 1.19 -9.63 2.92
C THR A 83 1.12 -10.29 1.54
N GLU A 84 0.17 -11.20 1.32
CA GLU A 84 -0.02 -11.85 0.02
C GLU A 84 -0.48 -10.88 -1.07
N LEU A 85 -1.36 -9.93 -0.74
CA LEU A 85 -1.77 -8.86 -1.66
C LEU A 85 -0.58 -7.98 -2.06
N ALA A 86 0.26 -7.57 -1.10
CA ALA A 86 1.44 -6.75 -1.35
C ALA A 86 2.46 -7.48 -2.24
N LYS A 87 2.68 -8.77 -1.99
CA LYS A 87 3.53 -9.62 -2.82
C LYS A 87 3.00 -9.72 -4.24
N THR A 88 1.71 -10.03 -4.41
CA THR A 88 1.06 -10.13 -5.72
C THR A 88 1.16 -8.82 -6.50
N ALA A 89 0.96 -7.68 -5.84
CA ALA A 89 1.07 -6.37 -6.46
C ALA A 89 2.51 -6.06 -6.91
N THR A 90 3.50 -6.46 -6.10
CA THR A 90 4.92 -6.27 -6.40
C THR A 90 5.34 -7.15 -7.58
N ASP A 91 4.93 -8.42 -7.60
CA ASP A 91 5.24 -9.33 -8.70
C ASP A 91 4.60 -8.87 -10.02
N ALA A 92 3.36 -8.39 -9.97
CA ALA A 92 2.68 -7.83 -11.14
C ALA A 92 3.36 -6.55 -11.65
N ALA A 93 3.79 -5.67 -10.75
CA ALA A 93 4.51 -4.45 -11.11
C ALA A 93 5.87 -4.76 -11.75
N ASN A 94 6.61 -5.72 -11.19
CA ASN A 94 7.89 -6.17 -11.73
C ASN A 94 7.73 -6.80 -13.12
N GLY A 95 6.76 -7.69 -13.31
CA GLY A 95 6.48 -8.29 -14.61
C GLY A 95 6.15 -7.25 -15.68
N LYS A 96 5.36 -6.23 -15.32
CA LYS A 96 5.04 -5.13 -16.24
C LYS A 96 6.25 -4.24 -16.55
N ALA A 97 7.11 -4.00 -15.57
CA ALA A 97 8.34 -3.26 -15.77
C ALA A 97 9.30 -4.00 -16.72
N GLU A 98 9.45 -5.31 -16.57
CA GLU A 98 10.24 -6.16 -17.46
C GLU A 98 9.70 -6.18 -18.89
N GLU A 99 8.37 -6.27 -19.05
CA GLU A 99 7.72 -6.21 -20.36
C GLU A 99 7.99 -4.87 -21.05
N LEU A 100 7.81 -3.75 -20.33
CA LEU A 100 8.07 -2.40 -20.87
C LEU A 100 9.55 -2.23 -21.24
N LEU A 101 10.47 -2.74 -20.43
CA LEU A 101 11.90 -2.69 -20.71
C LEU A 101 12.22 -3.50 -21.98
N SER A 102 11.70 -4.72 -22.10
CA SER A 102 11.87 -5.56 -23.29
C SER A 102 11.34 -4.89 -24.55
N GLN A 103 10.16 -4.25 -24.47
CA GLN A 103 9.57 -3.53 -25.59
C GLN A 103 10.40 -2.29 -25.96
N ALA A 104 10.88 -1.54 -24.96
CA ALA A 104 11.74 -0.38 -25.18
C ALA A 104 13.06 -0.77 -25.87
N THR A 105 13.70 -1.86 -25.45
CA THR A 105 14.91 -2.38 -26.08
C THR A 105 14.66 -2.77 -27.53
N LYS A 106 13.60 -3.54 -27.82
CA LYS A 106 13.25 -3.92 -29.20
C LYS A 106 13.01 -2.70 -30.08
N ASN A 107 12.30 -1.70 -29.56
CA ASN A 107 12.04 -0.46 -30.30
C ASN A 107 13.35 0.31 -30.57
N ALA A 108 14.25 0.38 -29.59
CA ALA A 108 15.55 1.00 -29.74
C ALA A 108 16.39 0.30 -30.83
N ASP A 109 16.38 -1.04 -30.85
CA ASP A 109 17.08 -1.84 -31.86
C ASP A 109 16.54 -1.57 -33.27
N VAL A 110 15.23 -1.50 -33.42
CA VAL A 110 14.58 -1.17 -34.70
C VAL A 110 14.96 0.23 -35.17
N ILE A 111 14.92 1.23 -34.27
CA ILE A 111 15.33 2.61 -34.59
C ILE A 111 16.80 2.64 -35.03
N LEU A 112 17.68 1.95 -34.31
CA LEU A 112 19.10 1.89 -34.63
C LEU A 112 19.36 1.22 -35.98
N ALA A 113 18.66 0.12 -36.28
CA ALA A 113 18.77 -0.57 -37.56
C ALA A 113 18.32 0.32 -38.72
N ASN A 114 17.18 1.01 -38.57
CA ASN A 114 16.66 1.93 -39.57
C ASN A 114 17.61 3.12 -39.79
N ALA A 115 18.15 3.69 -38.71
CA ALA A 115 19.11 4.79 -38.80
C ALA A 115 20.40 4.38 -39.52
N LYS A 116 20.90 3.16 -39.27
CA LYS A 116 22.07 2.61 -39.98
C LYS A 116 21.79 2.42 -41.47
N ALA A 117 20.66 1.79 -41.81
CA ALA A 117 20.28 1.58 -43.20
C ALA A 117 20.14 2.89 -43.98
N GLU A 118 19.54 3.92 -43.36
CA GLU A 118 19.40 5.23 -43.96
C GLU A 118 20.75 5.94 -44.13
N ALA A 119 21.62 5.86 -43.13
CA ALA A 119 22.98 6.39 -43.24
C ALA A 119 23.77 5.72 -44.39
N GLU A 120 23.68 4.39 -44.52
CA GLU A 120 24.29 3.64 -45.61
C GLU A 120 23.74 4.08 -46.98
N ARG A 121 22.42 4.29 -47.09
CA ARG A 121 21.77 4.80 -48.31
C ARG A 121 22.31 6.17 -48.69
N ILE A 122 22.36 7.10 -47.74
CA ILE A 122 22.87 8.47 -47.96
C ILE A 122 24.35 8.43 -48.42
N VAL A 123 25.18 7.60 -47.78
CA VAL A 123 26.59 7.45 -48.17
C VAL A 123 26.73 6.88 -49.57
N ALA A 124 25.93 5.87 -49.94
CA ALA A 124 25.94 5.28 -51.27
C ALA A 124 25.51 6.30 -52.34
N GLU A 125 24.46 7.08 -52.09
CA GLU A 125 23.97 8.14 -52.98
C GLU A 125 25.01 9.24 -53.16
N ALA A 126 25.67 9.66 -52.08
CA ALA A 126 26.74 10.65 -52.13
C ALA A 126 27.93 10.17 -52.98
N LYS A 127 28.36 8.91 -52.79
CA LYS A 127 29.44 8.31 -53.58
C LYS A 127 29.11 8.29 -55.07
N LYS A 128 27.90 7.83 -55.43
CA LYS A 128 27.43 7.79 -56.81
C LYS A 128 27.37 9.20 -57.42
N SER A 129 26.92 10.19 -56.65
CA SER A 129 26.89 11.60 -57.09
C SER A 129 28.29 12.13 -57.39
N VAL A 130 29.27 11.84 -56.54
CA VAL A 130 30.66 12.25 -56.77
C VAL A 130 31.24 11.56 -58.00
N GLU A 131 31.06 10.26 -58.16
CA GLU A 131 31.56 9.49 -59.30
C GLU A 131 31.00 10.04 -60.62
N SER A 132 29.69 10.30 -60.68
CA SER A 132 29.06 10.89 -61.88
C SER A 132 29.60 12.29 -62.24
N LYS A 133 30.04 13.09 -61.26
CA LYS A 133 30.64 14.41 -61.52
C LYS A 133 32.11 14.33 -61.95
N VAL A 134 32.81 13.27 -61.56
CA VAL A 134 34.23 13.07 -61.91
C VAL A 134 34.38 12.40 -63.28
N GLU A 135 33.38 11.65 -63.74
CA GLU A 135 33.34 11.08 -65.09
C GLU A 135 32.92 12.07 -66.19
N ASP A 136 32.46 13.27 -65.82
CA ASP A 136 32.05 14.34 -66.74
C ASP A 136 33.08 15.50 -66.96
N PRO A 137 34.40 15.29 -67.11
CA PRO A 137 35.36 16.38 -67.34
C PRO A 137 35.60 16.70 -68.83
N LYS A 138 34.74 16.28 -69.75
CA LYS A 138 35.00 16.40 -71.21
C LYS A 138 33.82 16.93 -72.02
N THR A 139 33.40 18.18 -71.83
CA THR A 139 32.73 18.92 -72.94
C THR A 139 32.97 20.43 -73.03
N ASP A 140 33.64 21.12 -72.09
CA ASP A 140 33.54 22.61 -72.09
C ASP A 140 34.87 23.37 -72.31
N GLY A 141 35.90 22.73 -72.87
CA GLY A 141 37.26 23.28 -72.87
C GLY A 141 37.98 23.42 -74.21
N ASN A 142 37.34 23.20 -75.36
CA ASN A 142 38.05 23.30 -76.64
C ASN A 142 37.15 23.75 -77.78
N ASP A 143 36.90 25.06 -77.87
CA ASP A 143 36.68 25.68 -79.17
C ASP A 143 37.30 27.09 -79.21
N SER A 144 38.56 27.10 -79.63
CA SER A 144 39.03 27.87 -80.77
C SER A 144 38.97 29.41 -80.68
N GLU A 145 40.08 30.01 -80.23
CA GLU A 145 40.52 31.33 -80.72
C GLU A 145 40.56 31.35 -82.26
N PRO A 146 40.21 32.48 -82.89
CA PRO A 146 40.98 32.91 -84.05
C PRO A 146 41.48 34.36 -83.89
N THR A 147 42.80 34.43 -83.69
CA THR A 147 43.78 35.29 -84.37
C THR A 147 43.35 36.66 -84.90
N LYS A 148 44.03 37.69 -84.38
CA LYS A 148 44.28 39.01 -84.97
C LYS A 148 44.45 38.97 -86.49
N SER A 149 43.75 39.86 -87.21
CA SER A 149 44.17 40.38 -88.50
C SER A 149 44.12 41.91 -88.52
N THR A 150 45.31 42.48 -88.68
CA THR A 150 45.62 43.89 -88.93
C THR A 150 45.68 44.17 -90.44
N LYS A 151 44.97 45.19 -90.94
CA LYS A 151 45.36 46.14 -92.01
C LYS A 151 44.15 47.05 -92.32
N SER A 152 44.18 48.34 -92.00
CA SER A 152 44.78 49.48 -92.74
C SER A 152 44.00 49.89 -93.99
N LYS A 153 43.43 51.11 -93.88
CA LYS A 153 43.10 52.14 -94.88
C LYS A 153 42.70 51.74 -96.29
#